data_AF-A0AB33T709-F1
#
_entry.id   AF-A0AB33T709-F1
#
_cell.length_a   1.000
_cell.length_b   1.000
_cell.length_c   1.000
_cell.angle_alpha   90.00
_cell.angle_beta   90.00
_cell.angle_gamma   90.00
#
_symmetry.space_group_name_H-M   'P 1'
#
loop_
_entity.id
_entity.type
_entity.pdbx_description
1 polymer ?
#
loop_
_entity_poly.entity_id
_entity_poly.type
_entity_poly.pdbx_seq_one_letter_code
_entity_poly.pdbx_strand_id
1 'polypeptide(L)'
;MSAYDIVAVESRGGTIVRTRFRDGVVADHDMSYLVGRSGVFAALTAEMIAAVQLVDGDTIGWQLPDGQLIDLAPDALHEHAVTGRCPGGSCEGWTPAHTSLIDVVITAPWTESQRDRERGEQRGGEK
;
A
#
# COMPACT_ATOMS: atom_id res chain seq x y z
N MET A 1 0.68 -10.15 -9.77
CA MET A 1 0.26 -9.71 -8.44
C MET A 1 1.41 -9.99 -7.48
N SER A 2 2.01 -8.92 -6.97
CA SER A 2 3.16 -8.96 -6.06
C SER A 2 2.70 -9.15 -4.61
N ALA A 3 3.63 -9.47 -3.70
CA ALA A 3 3.33 -9.53 -2.27
C ALA A 3 2.95 -8.15 -1.69
N TYR A 4 3.34 -7.07 -2.38
CA TYR A 4 3.18 -5.69 -1.93
C TYR A 4 1.95 -5.02 -2.55
N ASP A 5 1.12 -5.72 -3.32
CA ASP A 5 -0.11 -5.13 -3.88
C ASP A 5 -1.01 -4.63 -2.74
N ILE A 6 -1.58 -3.42 -2.88
CA ILE A 6 -2.59 -2.93 -1.93
C ILE A 6 -3.91 -3.62 -2.27
N VAL A 7 -4.47 -4.34 -1.29
CA VAL A 7 -5.72 -5.12 -1.46
C VAL A 7 -6.92 -4.47 -0.77
N ALA A 8 -6.69 -3.49 0.11
CA ALA A 8 -7.75 -2.65 0.64
C ALA A 8 -7.19 -1.28 1.06
N VAL A 9 -8.05 -0.26 0.97
CA VAL A 9 -7.75 1.08 1.44
C VAL A 9 -8.98 1.66 2.14
N GLU A 10 -8.75 2.44 3.21
CA GLU A 10 -9.79 3.22 3.86
C GLU A 10 -9.24 4.56 4.34
N SER A 11 -10.07 5.60 4.28
CA SER A 11 -9.77 6.87 4.97
C SER A 11 -9.99 6.71 6.47
N ARG A 12 -9.06 7.24 7.27
CA ARG A 12 -9.18 7.31 8.73
C ARG A 12 -9.58 8.71 9.21
N GLY A 13 -9.89 9.61 8.27
CA GLY A 13 -10.21 11.02 8.52
C GLY A 13 -8.99 11.93 8.39
N GLY A 14 -9.25 13.20 8.08
CA GLY A 14 -8.19 14.16 7.78
C GLY A 14 -7.33 13.69 6.60
N THR A 15 -6.03 13.65 6.81
CA THR A 15 -5.03 13.25 5.80
C THR A 15 -4.55 11.81 5.97
N ILE A 16 -5.15 11.02 6.87
CA ILE A 16 -4.68 9.66 7.20
C ILE A 16 -5.41 8.64 6.33
N VAL A 17 -4.62 7.83 5.63
CA VAL A 17 -5.09 6.70 4.82
C VAL A 17 -4.53 5.40 5.38
N ARG A 18 -5.41 4.43 5.62
CA ARG A 18 -5.00 3.06 5.97
C ARG A 18 -4.94 2.20 4.73
N THR A 19 -3.82 1.50 4.57
CA THR A 19 -3.61 0.50 3.53
C THR A 19 -3.52 -0.89 4.14
N ARG A 20 -4.04 -1.89 3.44
CA ARG A 20 -3.77 -3.31 3.68
C ARG A 20 -3.11 -3.88 2.44
N PHE A 21 -1.96 -4.49 2.64
CA PHE A 21 -1.17 -5.15 1.60
C PHE A 21 -1.50 -6.65 1.52
N ARG A 22 -1.22 -7.27 0.37
CA ARG A 22 -1.50 -8.69 0.12
C ARG A 22 -0.78 -9.63 1.10
N ASP A 23 0.42 -9.27 1.53
CA ASP A 23 1.20 -9.99 2.54
C ASP A 23 0.65 -9.85 3.98
N GLY A 24 -0.38 -9.01 4.16
CA GLY A 24 -1.03 -8.78 5.44
C GLY A 24 -0.44 -7.66 6.28
N VAL A 25 0.52 -6.89 5.76
CA VAL A 25 0.93 -5.62 6.37
C VAL A 25 -0.26 -4.64 6.34
N VAL A 26 -0.48 -3.94 7.45
CA VAL A 26 -1.45 -2.86 7.57
C VAL A 26 -0.76 -1.63 8.13
N ALA A 27 -0.89 -0.50 7.44
CA ALA A 27 -0.25 0.75 7.85
C ALA A 27 -1.15 1.96 7.61
N ASP A 28 -1.06 2.91 8.54
CA ASP A 28 -1.59 4.26 8.41
C ASP A 28 -0.51 5.16 7.80
N HIS A 29 -0.90 5.93 6.79
CA HIS A 29 -0.06 6.90 6.11
C HIS A 29 -0.69 8.28 6.24
N ASP A 30 0.00 9.20 6.89
CA ASP A 30 -0.35 10.62 6.91
C ASP A 30 0.11 11.28 5.62
N MET A 31 -0.85 11.64 4.77
CA MET A 31 -0.63 12.29 3.49
C MET A 31 -0.54 13.82 3.60
N SER A 32 -0.44 14.38 4.81
CA SER A 32 -0.37 15.83 5.04
C SER A 32 0.76 16.51 4.26
N TYR A 33 1.87 15.80 4.06
CA TYR A 33 3.02 16.28 3.27
C TYR A 33 2.71 16.48 1.77
N LEU A 34 1.61 15.95 1.25
CA LEU A 34 1.16 16.13 -0.14
C LEU A 34 0.31 17.40 -0.34
N VAL A 35 -0.29 17.93 0.72
CA VAL A 35 -1.20 19.08 0.64
C VAL A 35 -0.42 20.38 0.45
N GLY A 36 -0.87 21.20 -0.51
CA GLY A 36 -0.24 22.49 -0.81
C GLY A 36 1.11 22.39 -1.54
N ARG A 37 1.47 21.19 -2.01
CA ARG A 37 2.64 20.99 -2.87
C ARG A 37 2.42 21.56 -4.26
N SER A 38 3.50 21.77 -5.00
CA SER A 38 3.45 22.13 -6.42
C SER A 38 3.40 20.89 -7.32
N GLY A 39 3.33 21.11 -8.63
CA GLY A 39 3.32 20.03 -9.62
C GLY A 39 2.03 19.22 -9.59
N VAL A 40 2.14 17.90 -9.76
CA VAL A 40 0.98 17.00 -9.87
C VAL A 40 0.09 17.02 -8.63
N PHE A 41 0.62 17.36 -7.46
CA PHE A 41 -0.14 17.42 -6.20
C PHE A 41 -0.83 18.77 -5.94
N ALA A 42 -0.69 19.76 -6.83
CA ALA A 42 -1.15 21.12 -6.58
C ALA A 42 -2.65 21.27 -6.32
N ALA A 43 -3.47 20.38 -6.89
CA ALA A 43 -4.90 20.37 -6.67
C ALA A 43 -5.33 19.55 -5.46
N LEU A 44 -4.42 18.78 -4.83
CA LEU A 44 -4.77 17.85 -3.77
C LEU A 44 -5.08 18.59 -2.45
N THR A 45 -6.28 18.37 -1.91
CA THR A 45 -6.70 18.89 -0.62
C THR A 45 -6.83 17.78 0.43
N ALA A 46 -6.90 18.15 1.71
CA ALA A 46 -7.17 17.19 2.78
C ALA A 46 -8.54 16.51 2.61
N GLU A 47 -9.54 17.22 2.08
CA GLU A 47 -10.86 16.64 1.80
C GLU A 47 -10.78 15.62 0.66
N MET A 48 -9.96 15.89 -0.36
CA MET A 48 -9.72 14.93 -1.43
C MET A 48 -8.98 13.69 -0.92
N ILE A 49 -8.01 13.84 -0.01
CA ILE A 49 -7.30 12.70 0.58
C ILE A 49 -8.28 11.69 1.19
N ALA A 50 -9.35 12.17 1.85
CA ALA A 50 -10.37 11.30 2.43
C ALA A 50 -11.16 10.48 1.40
N ALA A 51 -11.17 10.87 0.11
CA ALA A 51 -11.80 10.16 -0.99
C ALA A 51 -10.84 9.16 -1.68
N VAL A 52 -9.80 8.71 -0.98
CA VAL A 52 -8.86 7.71 -1.49
C VAL A 52 -9.57 6.45 -1.99
N GLN A 53 -9.06 5.90 -3.09
CA GLN A 53 -9.56 4.66 -3.66
C GLN A 53 -8.40 3.76 -4.12
N LEU A 54 -8.70 2.47 -4.29
CA LEU A 54 -7.83 1.58 -5.05
C LEU A 54 -7.94 1.92 -6.54
N VAL A 55 -6.80 2.02 -7.19
CA VAL A 55 -6.64 2.38 -8.60
C VAL A 55 -5.87 1.27 -9.29
N ASP A 56 -6.31 0.90 -10.49
CA ASP A 56 -5.69 -0.12 -11.35
C ASP A 56 -5.41 -1.50 -10.71
N GLY A 57 -6.02 -1.75 -9.54
CA GLY A 57 -6.02 -3.04 -8.84
C GLY A 57 -4.93 -3.22 -7.79
N ASP A 58 -3.99 -2.28 -7.63
CA ASP A 58 -2.88 -2.39 -6.67
C ASP A 58 -2.32 -1.06 -6.13
N THR A 59 -2.64 0.09 -6.74
CA THR A 59 -2.22 1.42 -6.26
C THR A 59 -3.34 2.09 -5.46
N ILE A 60 -3.01 3.13 -4.70
CA ILE A 60 -4.03 4.05 -4.14
C ILE A 60 -3.96 5.38 -4.87
N GLY A 61 -5.09 6.06 -5.02
CA GLY A 61 -5.09 7.34 -5.70
C GLY A 61 -6.35 8.18 -5.54
N TRP A 62 -6.31 9.33 -6.22
CA TRP A 62 -7.34 10.37 -6.21
C TRP A 62 -7.56 10.91 -7.62
N GLN A 63 -8.83 11.05 -8.00
CA GLN A 63 -9.18 11.81 -9.19
C GLN A 63 -9.20 13.31 -8.87
N LEU A 64 -8.55 14.08 -9.71
CA LEU A 64 -8.51 15.53 -9.64
C LEU A 64 -9.68 16.14 -10.43
N PRO A 65 -10.07 17.41 -10.14
CA PRO A 65 -11.17 18.07 -10.84
C PRO A 65 -10.98 18.22 -12.36
N ASP A 66 -9.75 18.22 -12.85
CA ASP A 66 -9.41 18.28 -14.28
C ASP A 66 -9.45 16.91 -14.98
N GLY A 67 -9.80 15.84 -14.24
CA GLY A 67 -9.85 14.47 -14.73
C GLY A 67 -8.53 13.73 -14.65
N GLN A 68 -7.45 14.37 -14.18
CA GLN A 68 -6.18 13.69 -13.94
C GLN A 68 -6.31 12.73 -12.75
N LEU A 69 -5.62 11.60 -12.83
CA LEU A 69 -5.45 10.65 -11.74
C LEU A 69 -4.07 10.84 -11.13
N ILE A 70 -4.01 10.96 -9.81
CA ILE A 70 -2.77 10.81 -9.03
C ILE A 70 -2.86 9.47 -8.34
N ASP A 71 -1.85 8.63 -8.50
CA ASP A 71 -1.69 7.40 -7.75
C ASP A 71 -0.32 7.32 -7.07
N LEU A 72 -0.24 6.47 -6.05
CA LEU A 72 0.96 6.17 -5.29
C LEU A 72 1.26 4.68 -5.38
N ALA A 73 2.50 4.37 -5.75
CA ALA A 73 2.93 3.01 -5.99
C ALA A 73 2.93 2.16 -4.69
N PRO A 74 2.48 0.90 -4.77
CA PRO A 74 2.38 0.00 -3.63
C PRO A 74 3.72 -0.28 -2.94
N ASP A 75 4.80 -0.42 -3.72
CA ASP A 75 6.14 -0.73 -3.23
C ASP A 75 6.69 0.38 -2.32
N ALA A 76 6.55 1.64 -2.72
CA ALA A 76 6.96 2.79 -1.91
C ALA A 76 6.20 2.85 -0.59
N LEU A 77 4.87 2.68 -0.63
CA LEU A 77 4.03 2.70 0.58
C LEU A 77 4.32 1.51 1.50
N HIS A 78 4.61 0.33 0.94
CA HIS A 78 5.00 -0.84 1.72
C HIS A 78 6.36 -0.63 2.40
N GLU A 79 7.34 -0.10 1.68
CA GLU A 79 8.67 0.19 2.25
C GLU A 79 8.61 1.28 3.33
N HIS A 80 7.77 2.31 3.17
CA HIS A 80 7.50 3.28 4.22
C HIS A 80 7.05 2.59 5.51
N ALA A 81 6.16 1.60 5.40
CA ALA A 81 5.60 0.88 6.54
C ALA A 81 6.56 -0.09 7.20
N VAL A 82 7.29 -0.89 6.41
CA VAL A 82 8.09 -2.01 6.93
C VAL A 82 9.52 -1.59 7.28
N THR A 83 10.09 -0.67 6.52
CA THR A 83 11.51 -0.30 6.67
C THR A 83 11.71 1.11 7.21
N GLY A 84 10.67 1.95 7.17
CA GLY A 84 10.79 3.37 7.48
C GLY A 84 11.68 4.11 6.47
N ARG A 85 11.70 3.65 5.21
CA ARG A 85 12.49 4.27 4.13
C ARG A 85 11.65 4.47 2.89
N CYS A 86 11.96 5.53 2.15
CA CYS A 86 11.42 5.79 0.83
C CYS A 86 12.45 5.35 -0.23
N PRO A 87 12.20 4.28 -1.00
CA PRO A 87 13.11 3.83 -2.04
C PRO A 87 13.31 4.93 -3.09
N GLY A 88 14.56 5.29 -3.34
CA GLY A 88 14.92 6.35 -4.29
C GLY A 88 14.73 7.79 -3.76
N GLY A 89 14.19 7.99 -2.55
CA GLY A 89 13.98 9.33 -1.98
C GLY A 89 13.01 10.20 -2.79
N SER A 90 12.11 9.58 -3.54
CA SER A 90 11.19 10.23 -4.47
C SER A 90 10.03 10.95 -3.78
N CYS A 91 9.62 10.48 -2.59
CA CYS A 91 8.62 11.15 -1.76
C CYS A 91 9.25 12.32 -1.00
N GLU A 92 9.52 13.40 -1.72
CA GLU A 92 10.00 14.65 -1.11
C GLU A 92 8.99 15.14 -0.05
N GLY A 93 9.49 15.56 1.12
CA GLY A 93 8.66 15.96 2.26
C GLY A 93 8.11 14.82 3.10
N TRP A 94 8.17 13.57 2.63
CA TRP A 94 7.85 12.42 3.47
C TRP A 94 8.96 12.17 4.51
N THR A 95 8.56 11.72 5.71
CA THR A 95 9.45 11.25 6.77
C THR A 95 8.84 10.02 7.43
N PRO A 96 9.60 9.20 8.18
CA PRO A 96 9.04 8.07 8.90
C PRO A 96 7.90 8.43 9.88
N ALA A 97 7.83 9.68 10.36
CA ALA A 97 6.73 10.13 11.22
C ALA A 97 5.37 10.15 10.52
N HIS A 98 5.34 10.15 9.18
CA HIS A 98 4.12 10.08 8.39
C HIS A 98 3.61 8.65 8.21
N THR A 99 4.27 7.63 8.74
CA THR A 99 3.83 6.25 8.58
C THR A 99 3.81 5.53 9.92
N SER A 100 2.68 4.89 10.22
CA SER A 100 2.48 4.08 11.41
C SER A 100 2.11 2.66 11.01
N LEU A 101 2.98 1.70 11.31
CA LEU A 101 2.67 0.28 11.17
C LEU A 101 1.60 -0.09 12.21
N ILE A 102 0.48 -0.64 11.76
CA ILE A 102 -0.67 -0.99 12.59
C ILE A 102 -0.69 -2.48 12.91
N ASP A 103 -0.48 -3.31 11.89
CA ASP A 103 -0.48 -4.76 12.02
C ASP A 103 0.43 -5.39 10.96
N VAL A 104 0.91 -6.59 11.26
CA VAL A 104 1.59 -7.45 10.30
C VAL A 104 1.09 -8.87 10.52
N VAL A 105 0.41 -9.41 9.51
CA VAL A 105 0.21 -10.85 9.46
C VAL A 105 1.54 -11.45 9.03
N ILE A 106 2.35 -11.88 9.99
CA ILE A 106 3.43 -12.82 9.70
C ILE A 106 2.76 -14.13 9.32
N THR A 107 2.37 -14.27 8.05
CA THR A 107 2.16 -15.60 7.49
C THR A 107 3.53 -16.25 7.57
N ALA A 108 3.71 -17.12 8.58
CA ALA A 108 4.92 -17.90 8.71
C ALA A 108 5.26 -18.45 7.31
N PRO A 109 6.54 -18.42 6.87
CA PRO A 109 6.89 -18.97 5.58
C PRO A 109 6.33 -20.37 5.54
N TRP A 110 5.53 -20.68 4.50
CA TRP A 110 4.91 -21.97 4.26
C TRP A 110 5.79 -23.06 4.88
N THR A 111 5.27 -23.73 5.91
CA THR A 111 6.04 -24.78 6.56
C THR A 111 6.38 -25.83 5.50
N GLU A 112 7.56 -26.44 5.60
CA GLU A 112 8.00 -27.50 4.67
C GLU A 112 6.93 -28.59 4.51
N SER A 113 6.20 -28.87 5.59
CA SER A 113 5.03 -29.74 5.69
C SER A 113 3.87 -29.37 4.74
N GLN A 114 3.68 -28.10 4.42
CA GLN A 114 2.65 -27.66 3.47
C GLN A 114 3.11 -27.83 2.01
N ARG A 115 4.42 -27.66 1.73
CA ARG A 115 5.00 -27.93 0.40
C ARG A 115 4.96 -29.42 0.04
N ASP A 116 5.07 -30.30 1.03
CA ASP A 116 5.02 -31.75 0.81
C ASP A 116 3.61 -32.28 0.61
N ARG A 117 2.58 -31.59 1.12
CA ARG A 117 1.18 -31.95 0.85
C ARG A 117 0.81 -31.74 -0.62
N GLU A 118 1.14 -30.59 -1.21
CA GLU A 118 0.88 -30.34 -2.64
C GLU A 118 1.75 -31.20 -3.57
N ARG A 119 3.01 -31.48 -3.20
CA ARG A 119 3.85 -32.43 -3.95
C ARG A 119 3.40 -33.88 -3.82
N GLY A 120 2.79 -34.24 -2.69
CA GLY A 120 2.17 -35.56 -2.48
C GLY A 120 0.89 -35.72 -3.29
N GLU A 121 0.07 -34.67 -3.38
CA GLU A 121 -1.18 -34.68 -4.16
C GLU A 121 -0.92 -34.72 -5.67
N GLN A 122 0.14 -34.10 -6.18
CA GLN A 122 0.53 -34.18 -7.60
C GLN A 122 1.15 -35.54 -8.01
N ARG A 123 1.53 -36.41 -7.07
CA ARG A 123 2.10 -37.75 -7.37
C ARG A 123 1.12 -38.91 -7.22
N GLY A 124 -0.11 -38.64 -6.76
CA GLY A 124 -1.15 -39.64 -6.56
C GLY A 124 -2.11 -39.84 -7.75
N GLY A 125 -1.92 -39.09 -8.84
CA GLY A 125 -2.81 -39.06 -10.00
C GLY A 125 -2.27 -39.79 -11.23
N GLU A 126 -1.71 -40.98 -11.08
CA GLU A 126 -1.54 -41.89 -12.22
C GLU A 126 -1.57 -43.32 -11.71
N LYS A 127 -2.76 -43.94 -11.66
CA LYS A 127 -3.14 -45.25 -12.24
C LYS A 127 -4.65 -45.34 -12.37
#